data_AF-A0A9N7MV30-F1
#
_entry.id   AF-A0A9N7MV30-F1
#
_cell.length_a   1.000
_cell.length_b   1.000
_cell.length_c   1.000
_cell.angle_alpha   90.00
_cell.angle_beta   90.00
_cell.angle_gamma   90.00
#
_symmetry.space_group_name_H-M   'P 1'
#
loop_
_entity.id
_entity.type
_entity.pdbx_description
1 polymer ?
#
loop_
_entity_poly.entity_id
_entity_poly.type
_entity_poly.pdbx_seq_one_letter_code
_entity_poly.pdbx_strand_id
1 'polypeptide(L)'
;MEITVPKTHTKPRLPLRMKSTPYKTPPPNPLTQLQLPLHRPEHKPPKPIRTGNPKTRPVATTSDVLRLMDSLRFPVPLDIYALLVGECAESGDPSKAVELHDHVRRSRLRLGVGMLNRIMLMHVSCGSLAHARQVFDQMLVTDFNSWAVVIAACVENGEYSRE
;
A
#
# COMPACT_ATOMS: atom_id res chain seq x y z
N MET A 1 -55.37 -57.57 35.04
CA MET A 1 -55.39 -56.68 33.84
C MET A 1 -53.95 -56.26 33.59
N GLU A 2 -53.28 -56.91 32.65
CA GLU A 2 -52.05 -56.41 32.04
C GLU A 2 -52.42 -55.30 31.06
N ILE A 3 -51.65 -54.20 31.04
CA ILE A 3 -51.39 -53.47 29.80
C ILE A 3 -49.92 -53.09 29.77
N THR A 4 -49.22 -53.79 28.88
CA THR A 4 -47.85 -53.62 28.41
C THR A 4 -47.63 -52.25 27.76
N VAL A 5 -46.50 -51.59 28.06
CA VAL A 5 -45.92 -50.60 27.13
C VAL A 5 -44.40 -50.84 27.04
N PRO A 6 -43.84 -51.18 25.85
CA PRO A 6 -42.43 -51.56 25.70
C PRO A 6 -41.49 -50.34 25.60
N LYS A 7 -40.31 -50.45 26.22
CA LYS A 7 -39.21 -49.48 26.10
C LYS A 7 -38.42 -49.75 24.82
N THR A 8 -38.53 -48.88 23.82
CA THR A 8 -37.76 -48.96 22.57
C THR A 8 -36.42 -48.25 22.72
N HIS A 9 -35.35 -49.04 22.84
CA HIS A 9 -33.97 -48.58 22.70
C HIS A 9 -33.71 -48.15 21.25
N THR A 10 -33.70 -46.84 21.01
CA THR A 10 -33.41 -46.28 19.68
C THR A 10 -31.90 -46.05 19.58
N LYS A 11 -31.19 -46.92 18.84
CA LYS A 11 -29.76 -46.75 18.53
C LYS A 11 -29.54 -45.50 17.66
N PRO A 12 -28.48 -44.69 17.89
CA PRO A 12 -28.16 -43.57 17.01
C PRO A 12 -27.73 -44.08 15.64
N ARG A 13 -28.35 -43.55 14.58
CA ARG A 13 -28.00 -43.86 13.18
C ARG A 13 -26.72 -43.11 12.81
N LEU A 14 -25.67 -43.85 12.44
CA LEU A 14 -24.46 -43.31 11.81
C LEU A 14 -24.81 -42.73 10.42
N PRO A 15 -24.19 -41.62 9.98
CA PRO A 15 -24.43 -41.05 8.67
C PRO A 15 -23.90 -41.98 7.56
N LEU A 16 -24.69 -42.11 6.50
CA LEU A 16 -24.41 -42.94 5.33
C LEU A 16 -23.12 -42.48 4.63
N ARG A 17 -22.16 -43.40 4.48
CA ARG A 17 -20.92 -43.22 3.70
C ARG A 17 -21.28 -42.87 2.25
N MET A 18 -20.97 -41.63 1.85
CA MET A 18 -21.09 -41.19 0.46
C MET A 18 -20.22 -42.06 -0.44
N LYS A 19 -20.82 -42.67 -1.46
CA LYS A 19 -20.10 -43.43 -2.50
C LYS A 19 -19.39 -42.42 -3.41
N SER A 20 -18.06 -42.47 -3.48
CA SER A 20 -17.27 -41.67 -4.42
C SER A 20 -17.51 -42.16 -5.85
N THR A 21 -18.18 -41.36 -6.67
CA THR A 21 -18.20 -41.58 -8.13
C THR A 21 -16.84 -41.24 -8.72
N PRO A 22 -16.28 -42.04 -9.65
CA PRO A 22 -15.06 -41.66 -10.36
C PRO A 22 -15.32 -40.40 -11.17
N TYR A 23 -14.56 -39.33 -10.92
CA TYR A 23 -14.56 -38.15 -11.79
C TYR A 23 -14.12 -38.59 -13.19
N LYS A 24 -15.00 -38.44 -14.19
CA LYS A 24 -14.59 -38.49 -15.60
C LYS A 24 -13.74 -37.25 -15.88
N THR A 25 -12.50 -37.45 -16.31
CA THR A 25 -11.66 -36.37 -16.83
C THR A 25 -12.29 -35.80 -18.10
N PRO A 26 -12.44 -34.47 -18.23
CA PRO A 26 -12.89 -33.86 -19.47
C PRO A 26 -11.82 -34.06 -20.57
N PRO A 27 -12.22 -34.09 -21.86
CA PRO A 27 -11.27 -34.22 -22.96
C PRO A 27 -10.26 -33.04 -22.95
N PRO A 28 -9.01 -33.27 -23.38
CA PRO A 28 -7.98 -32.25 -23.36
C PRO A 28 -8.40 -31.06 -24.24
N ASN A 29 -8.35 -29.86 -23.64
CA ASN A 29 -8.72 -28.61 -24.30
C ASN A 29 -7.73 -28.34 -25.46
N PRO A 30 -8.18 -28.11 -26.71
CA PRO A 30 -7.30 -27.83 -27.85
C PRO A 30 -6.39 -26.60 -27.68
N LEU A 31 -6.63 -25.76 -26.65
CA LEU A 31 -5.78 -24.64 -26.29
C LEU A 31 -4.47 -25.00 -25.57
N THR A 32 -4.20 -26.28 -25.30
CA THR A 32 -2.90 -26.70 -24.72
C THR A 32 -1.74 -26.74 -25.72
N GLN A 33 -2.01 -26.53 -27.02
CA GLN A 33 -0.99 -26.54 -28.09
C GLN A 33 -0.45 -25.14 -28.45
N LEU A 34 -0.93 -24.07 -27.82
CA LEU A 34 -0.30 -22.76 -27.96
C LEU A 34 0.90 -22.68 -27.02
N GLN A 35 2.08 -23.06 -27.51
CA GLN A 35 3.34 -22.57 -26.95
C GLN A 35 3.37 -21.05 -27.16
N LEU A 36 2.76 -20.29 -26.25
CA LEU A 36 3.11 -18.89 -26.11
C LEU A 36 4.60 -18.83 -25.82
N PRO A 37 5.40 -18.04 -26.57
CA PRO A 37 6.77 -17.82 -26.22
C PRO A 37 6.77 -17.28 -24.78
N LEU A 38 7.28 -18.07 -23.83
CA LEU A 38 7.65 -17.57 -22.52
C LEU A 38 8.89 -16.69 -22.72
N HIS A 39 8.68 -15.51 -23.30
CA HIS A 39 9.65 -14.45 -23.22
C HIS A 39 9.63 -13.99 -21.76
N ARG A 40 10.54 -14.57 -20.98
CA ARG A 40 10.85 -14.07 -19.64
C ARG A 40 11.33 -12.64 -19.86
N PRO A 41 10.59 -11.61 -19.41
CA PRO A 41 11.11 -10.26 -19.48
C PRO A 41 12.41 -10.29 -18.67
N GLU A 42 13.52 -9.93 -19.29
CA GLU A 42 14.78 -9.67 -18.60
C GLU A 42 14.50 -8.57 -17.57
N HIS A 43 14.20 -8.96 -16.33
CA HIS A 43 13.97 -8.03 -15.24
C HIS A 43 15.33 -7.51 -14.83
N LYS A 44 15.81 -6.49 -15.55
CA LYS A 44 16.92 -5.68 -15.06
C LYS A 44 16.49 -5.15 -13.69
N PRO A 45 17.30 -5.31 -12.64
CA PRO A 45 17.01 -4.65 -11.38
C PRO A 45 16.76 -3.17 -11.69
N PRO A 46 15.69 -2.56 -11.14
CA PRO A 46 15.50 -1.13 -11.30
C PRO A 46 16.81 -0.48 -10.89
N LYS A 47 17.36 0.37 -11.76
CA LYS A 47 18.53 1.16 -11.40
C LYS A 47 18.20 1.81 -10.06
N PRO A 48 19.12 1.80 -9.07
CA PRO A 48 18.90 2.57 -7.86
C PRO A 48 18.49 3.96 -8.31
N ILE A 49 17.43 4.51 -7.69
CA ILE A 49 16.98 5.86 -7.96
C ILE A 49 18.15 6.76 -7.57
N ARG A 50 19.05 7.01 -8.53
CA ARG A 50 20.10 8.01 -8.39
C ARG A 50 19.39 9.33 -8.56
N THR A 51 18.80 9.83 -7.46
CA THR A 51 18.45 11.23 -7.36
C THR A 51 19.73 12.02 -7.58
N GLY A 52 19.65 12.89 -8.59
CA GLY A 52 20.80 13.59 -9.14
C GLY A 52 21.49 14.46 -8.10
N ASN A 53 22.79 14.60 -8.32
CA ASN A 53 23.70 15.59 -7.77
C ASN A 53 22.99 16.86 -7.24
N PRO A 54 23.26 17.32 -6.00
CA PRO A 54 22.63 18.51 -5.44
C PRO A 54 23.09 19.75 -6.23
N LYS A 55 22.25 20.20 -7.18
CA LYS A 55 22.33 21.56 -7.67
C LYS A 55 21.69 22.44 -6.60
N THR A 56 22.52 22.98 -5.71
CA THR A 56 22.15 24.03 -4.75
C THR A 56 21.67 25.27 -5.51
N ARG A 57 20.36 25.30 -5.80
CA ARG A 57 19.63 26.57 -5.91
C ARG A 57 19.20 26.97 -4.49
N PRO A 58 19.25 28.26 -4.13
CA PRO A 58 18.56 28.74 -2.95
C PRO A 58 17.05 28.67 -3.25
N VAL A 59 16.47 27.50 -3.01
CA VAL A 59 15.02 27.28 -3.06
C VAL A 59 14.51 27.70 -1.69
N ALA A 60 13.51 28.57 -1.64
CA ALA A 60 12.84 28.93 -0.39
C ALA A 60 12.45 27.65 0.34
N THR A 61 12.82 27.53 1.61
CA THR A 61 12.65 26.30 2.37
C THR A 61 11.15 26.03 2.54
N THR A 62 10.71 24.77 2.51
CA THR A 62 9.32 24.41 2.85
C THR A 62 8.86 25.12 4.14
N SER A 63 9.70 25.15 5.17
CA SER A 63 9.43 25.85 6.43
C SER A 63 9.16 27.35 6.25
N ASP A 64 9.86 28.04 5.34
CA ASP A 64 9.69 29.47 5.09
C ASP A 64 8.32 29.75 4.45
N VAL A 65 7.92 28.92 3.48
CA VAL A 65 6.61 29.02 2.82
C VAL A 65 5.49 28.78 3.84
N LEU A 66 5.61 27.74 4.66
CA LEU A 66 4.61 27.43 5.68
C LEU A 66 4.48 28.55 6.72
N ARG A 67 5.62 29.06 7.23
CA ARG A 67 5.64 30.19 8.18
C ARG A 67 5.02 31.45 7.60
N LEU A 68 5.29 31.75 6.33
CA LEU A 68 4.73 32.90 5.64
C LEU A 68 3.21 32.77 5.51
N MET A 69 2.73 31.61 5.06
CA MET A 69 1.29 31.35 4.89
C MET A 69 0.54 31.42 6.22
N ASP A 70 1.12 30.87 7.29
CA ASP A 70 0.57 30.94 8.65
C ASP A 70 0.54 32.39 9.18
N SER A 71 1.60 33.17 8.93
CA SER A 71 1.69 34.59 9.35
C SER A 71 0.66 35.47 8.65
N LEU A 72 0.43 35.22 7.36
CA LEU A 72 -0.56 35.92 6.55
C LEU A 72 -1.99 35.38 6.74
N ARG A 73 -2.14 34.26 7.48
CA ARG A 73 -3.40 33.53 7.67
C ARG A 73 -4.10 33.15 6.36
N PHE A 74 -3.31 32.88 5.32
CA PHE A 74 -3.85 32.38 4.07
C PHE A 74 -3.92 30.86 4.08
N PRO A 75 -5.06 30.26 3.68
CA PRO A 75 -5.13 28.83 3.52
C PRO A 75 -4.22 28.38 2.37
N VAL A 76 -3.41 27.35 2.61
CA VAL A 76 -2.52 26.80 1.59
C VAL A 76 -3.34 25.96 0.60
N PRO A 77 -3.30 26.26 -0.70
CA PRO A 77 -3.95 25.44 -1.73
C PRO A 77 -3.31 24.07 -1.84
N LEU A 78 -4.09 23.08 -2.30
CA LEU A 78 -3.58 21.71 -2.52
C LEU A 78 -2.38 21.67 -3.48
N ASP A 79 -2.38 22.48 -4.53
CA ASP A 79 -1.29 22.53 -5.51
C ASP A 79 0.03 23.00 -4.89
N ILE A 80 -0.04 23.93 -3.93
CA ILE A 80 1.14 24.39 -3.21
C ILE A 80 1.69 23.28 -2.33
N TYR A 81 0.82 22.54 -1.61
CA TYR A 81 1.28 21.35 -0.88
C TYR A 81 1.92 20.31 -1.81
N ALA A 82 1.37 20.10 -3.01
CA ALA A 82 1.94 19.16 -3.98
C ALA A 82 3.36 19.58 -4.43
N LEU A 83 3.64 20.88 -4.53
CA LEU A 83 4.97 21.42 -4.81
C LEU A 83 5.92 21.25 -3.61
N LEU A 84 5.45 21.58 -2.40
CA LEU A 84 6.24 21.45 -1.17
C LEU A 84 6.61 19.99 -0.87
N VAL A 85 5.70 19.05 -1.14
CA VAL A 85 5.98 17.60 -1.02
C VAL A 85 7.09 17.18 -1.98
N GLY A 86 7.11 17.74 -3.19
CA GLY A 86 8.19 17.53 -4.15
C GLY A 86 9.54 18.05 -3.64
N GLU A 87 9.58 19.28 -3.11
CA GLU A 87 10.81 19.85 -2.52
C GLU A 87 11.30 19.03 -1.32
N CYS A 88 10.39 18.61 -0.44
CA CYS A 88 10.74 17.77 0.70
C CYS A 88 11.35 16.44 0.25
N ALA A 89 10.75 15.77 -0.75
CA ALA A 89 11.25 14.52 -1.30
C ALA A 89 12.63 14.69 -1.95
N GLU A 90 12.86 15.80 -2.67
CA GLU A 90 14.17 16.12 -3.27
C GLU A 90 15.23 16.47 -2.21
N SER A 91 14.82 17.16 -1.14
CA SER A 91 15.72 17.54 -0.05
C SER A 91 16.19 16.36 0.80
N GLY A 92 15.39 15.29 0.85
CA GLY A 92 15.66 14.12 1.69
C GLY A 92 15.65 14.41 3.19
N ASP A 93 15.16 15.58 3.63
CA ASP A 93 15.17 15.98 5.04
C ASP A 93 13.91 15.47 5.77
N PRO A 94 14.03 14.52 6.71
CA PRO A 94 12.89 13.98 7.44
C PRO A 94 12.19 15.03 8.31
N SER A 95 12.92 16.06 8.79
CA SER A 95 12.34 17.11 9.64
C SER A 95 11.35 17.96 8.86
N LYS A 96 11.71 18.34 7.62
CA LYS A 96 10.81 19.09 6.73
C LYS A 96 9.60 18.26 6.33
N ALA A 97 9.79 16.98 6.03
CA ALA A 97 8.71 16.07 5.68
C ALA A 97 7.68 15.94 6.81
N VAL A 98 8.13 15.86 8.07
CA VAL A 98 7.25 15.85 9.24
C VAL A 98 6.54 17.19 9.43
N GLU A 99 7.27 18.31 9.35
CA GLU A 99 6.68 19.66 9.46
C GLU A 99 5.56 19.88 8.43
N LEU A 100 5.82 19.51 7.18
CA LEU A 100 4.86 19.62 6.09
C LEU A 100 3.66 18.70 6.32
N HIS A 101 3.90 17.44 6.68
CA HIS A 101 2.84 16.47 6.93
C HIS A 101 1.94 16.90 8.10
N ASP A 102 2.52 17.45 9.17
CA ASP A 102 1.78 18.00 10.31
C ASP A 102 0.98 19.25 9.94
N HIS A 103 1.52 20.10 9.08
CA HIS A 103 0.80 21.27 8.55
C HIS A 103 -0.40 20.84 7.70
N VAL A 104 -0.21 19.86 6.81
CA VAL A 104 -1.27 19.25 6.00
C VAL A 104 -2.35 18.64 6.89
N ARG A 105 -2.00 17.91 7.96
CA ARG A 105 -2.97 17.31 8.89
C ARG A 105 -3.77 18.36 9.65
N ARG A 106 -3.18 19.51 9.95
CA ARG A 106 -3.87 20.67 10.55
C ARG A 106 -4.74 21.42 9.54
N SER A 107 -4.44 21.30 8.24
CA SER A 107 -5.29 21.84 7.19
C SER A 107 -6.63 21.09 7.17
N ARG A 108 -7.73 21.81 6.92
CA ARG A 108 -9.07 21.19 6.76
C ARG A 108 -9.27 20.60 5.35
N LEU A 109 -8.19 20.27 4.65
CA LEU A 109 -8.24 19.76 3.28
C LEU A 109 -8.61 18.28 3.26
N ARG A 110 -9.45 17.90 2.30
CA ARG A 110 -9.68 16.49 1.98
C ARG A 110 -8.66 16.07 0.93
N LEU A 111 -7.72 15.21 1.34
CA LEU A 111 -6.70 14.69 0.45
C LEU A 111 -7.23 13.50 -0.33
N GLY A 112 -7.04 13.51 -1.65
CA GLY A 112 -7.26 12.35 -2.48
C GLY A 112 -6.13 11.33 -2.35
N VAL A 113 -6.39 10.09 -2.78
CA VAL A 113 -5.44 8.97 -2.80
C VAL A 113 -4.12 9.35 -3.48
N GLY A 114 -4.16 10.10 -4.58
CA GLY A 114 -2.96 10.56 -5.28
C GLY A 114 -2.07 11.49 -4.45
N MET A 115 -2.65 12.36 -3.62
CA MET A 115 -1.88 13.23 -2.74
C MET A 115 -1.31 12.44 -1.55
N LEU A 116 -2.09 11.52 -0.99
CA LEU A 116 -1.63 10.63 0.08
C LEU A 116 -0.45 9.77 -0.38
N ASN A 117 -0.52 9.21 -1.60
CA ASN A 117 0.59 8.48 -2.23
C ASN A 117 1.85 9.35 -2.38
N ARG A 118 1.70 10.64 -2.73
CA ARG A 118 2.83 11.58 -2.80
C ARG A 118 3.45 11.86 -1.43
N ILE A 119 2.64 12.03 -0.39
CA ILE A 119 3.10 12.21 0.99
C ILE A 119 3.83 10.95 1.48
N MET A 120 3.32 9.76 1.16
CA MET A 120 4.01 8.50 1.45
C MET A 120 5.39 8.46 0.77
N LEU A 121 5.43 8.73 -0.55
CA LEU A 121 6.69 8.70 -1.29
C LEU A 121 7.71 9.70 -0.73
N MET A 122 7.27 10.89 -0.33
CA MET A 122 8.14 11.86 0.34
C MET A 122 8.75 11.28 1.62
N HIS A 123 7.95 10.65 2.49
CA HIS A 123 8.47 10.02 3.71
C HIS A 123 9.48 8.91 3.39
N VAL A 124 9.24 8.12 2.35
CA VAL A 124 10.19 7.10 1.87
C VAL A 124 11.48 7.75 1.38
N SER A 125 11.40 8.79 0.53
CA SER A 125 12.57 9.53 0.02
C SER A 125 13.37 10.22 1.13
N CYS A 126 12.71 10.64 2.21
CA CYS A 126 13.37 11.19 3.41
C CYS A 126 13.86 10.09 4.39
N GLY A 127 13.79 8.81 4.02
CA GLY A 127 14.31 7.70 4.82
C GLY A 127 13.41 7.28 6.00
N SER A 128 12.16 7.74 6.05
CA SER A 128 11.23 7.48 7.16
C SER A 128 10.08 6.55 6.74
N LEU A 129 10.37 5.25 6.67
CA LEU A 129 9.38 4.22 6.35
C LEU A 129 8.22 4.17 7.36
N ALA A 130 8.50 4.38 8.65
CA ALA A 130 7.49 4.34 9.70
C ALA A 130 6.35 5.36 9.46
N HIS A 131 6.69 6.59 9.09
CA HIS A 131 5.70 7.62 8.76
C HIS A 131 4.99 7.31 7.44
N ALA A 132 5.67 6.74 6.44
CA ALA A 132 5.02 6.31 5.20
C ALA A 132 3.96 5.22 5.46
N ARG A 133 4.27 4.24 6.33
CA ARG A 133 3.32 3.22 6.81
C ARG A 133 2.15 3.83 7.56
N GLN A 134 2.41 4.77 8.45
CA GLN A 134 1.36 5.47 9.19
C GLN A 134 0.38 6.18 8.25
N VAL A 135 0.86 6.80 7.18
CA VAL A 135 0.00 7.43 6.16
C VAL A 135 -0.84 6.37 5.46
N PHE A 136 -0.23 5.26 5.03
CA PHE A 136 -0.93 4.14 4.39
C PHE A 136 -2.04 3.56 5.27
N ASP A 137 -1.76 3.34 6.55
CA ASP A 137 -2.71 2.79 7.52
C ASP A 137 -3.92 3.72 7.76
N GLN A 138 -3.75 5.02 7.51
CA GLN A 138 -4.82 6.01 7.61
C GLN A 138 -5.67 6.12 6.33
N MET A 139 -5.27 5.48 5.23
CA MET A 139 -6.01 5.53 3.96
C MET A 139 -7.23 4.62 4.02
N LEU A 140 -8.43 5.21 3.91
CA LEU A 140 -9.69 4.45 3.81
C LEU A 140 -9.83 3.70 2.48
N VAL A 141 -9.18 4.19 1.43
CA VAL A 141 -9.17 3.62 0.08
C VAL A 141 -7.74 3.64 -0.43
N THR A 142 -7.19 2.46 -0.73
CA THR A 142 -5.86 2.27 -1.32
C THR A 142 -6.00 1.88 -2.78
N ASP A 143 -5.15 2.41 -3.66
CA ASP A 143 -5.07 1.98 -5.06
C ASP A 143 -3.82 1.11 -5.31
N PHE A 144 -3.68 0.59 -6.53
CA PHE A 144 -2.49 -0.19 -6.93
C PHE A 144 -1.19 0.58 -6.64
N ASN A 145 -1.22 1.91 -6.79
CA ASN A 145 -0.07 2.76 -6.55
C ASN A 145 0.28 2.86 -5.06
N SER A 146 -0.71 2.90 -4.15
CA SER A 146 -0.48 2.84 -2.70
C SER A 146 0.27 1.56 -2.30
N TRP A 147 -0.16 0.41 -2.82
CA TRP A 147 0.49 -0.88 -2.57
C TRP A 147 1.91 -0.95 -3.17
N ALA A 148 2.09 -0.42 -4.39
CA ALA A 148 3.40 -0.36 -5.03
C ALA A 148 4.41 0.47 -4.20
N VAL A 149 3.97 1.59 -3.62
CA VAL A 149 4.81 2.42 -2.75
C VAL A 149 5.24 1.64 -1.50
N VAL A 150 4.32 0.95 -0.81
CA VAL A 150 4.66 0.15 0.38
C VAL A 150 5.65 -0.97 0.03
N ILE A 151 5.42 -1.70 -1.06
CA ILE A 151 6.29 -2.79 -1.48
C ILE A 151 7.69 -2.26 -1.84
N ALA A 152 7.77 -1.17 -2.61
CA ALA A 152 9.05 -0.56 -2.96
C ALA A 152 9.83 -0.13 -1.72
N ALA A 153 9.13 0.48 -0.76
CA ALA A 153 9.74 0.95 0.47
C ALA A 153 10.21 -0.20 1.38
N CYS A 154 9.47 -1.32 1.46
CA CYS A 154 9.90 -2.52 2.18
C CYS A 154 11.15 -3.17 1.56
N VAL A 155 11.23 -3.23 0.22
CA VAL A 155 12.37 -3.81 -0.49
C VAL A 155 13.64 -2.98 -0.29
N GLU A 156 13.51 -1.65 -0.29
CA GLU A 156 14.63 -0.73 -0.10
C GLU A 156 15.17 -0.74 1.35
N ASN A 157 14.29 -0.96 2.34
CA ASN A 157 14.67 -1.06 3.76
C ASN A 157 15.06 -2.48 4.23
N GLY A 158 14.92 -3.49 3.38
CA GLY A 158 15.26 -4.88 3.74
C GLY A 158 14.34 -5.51 4.79
N GLU A 159 13.13 -4.98 4.99
CA GLU A 159 12.12 -5.52 5.90
C GLU A 159 11.35 -6.68 5.23
N TYR A 160 12.06 -7.76 4.90
CA TYR A 160 11.45 -9.06 4.65
C TYR A 160 11.41 -9.80 5.99
N SER A 161 10.22 -9.95 6.56
CA SER A 161 9.99 -10.84 7.68
C SER A 161 10.58 -12.22 7.32
N ARG A 162 11.66 -12.60 8.01
CA ARG A 162 12.08 -14.00 8.07
C ARG A 162 11.14 -14.68 9.05
N GLU A 163 10.23 -15.49 8.52
CA GLU A 163 9.63 -16.62 9.23
C GLU A 163 9.79 -17.88 8.38
#